data_AF-A0A5M4D3U5-F1
#
_entry.id   AF-A0A5M4D3U5-F1
#
_cell.length_a   1.000
_cell.length_b   1.000
_cell.length_c   1.000
_cell.angle_alpha   90.00
_cell.angle_beta   90.00
_cell.angle_gamma   90.00
#
_symmetry.space_group_name_H-M   'P 1'
#
loop_
_entity.id
_entity.type
_entity.pdbx_description
1 polymer ?
#
loop_
_entity_poly.entity_id
_entity_poly.type
_entity_poly.pdbx_seq_one_letter_code
_entity_poly.pdbx_strand_id
1 'polypeptide(L)'
;MEPAHLYDYLARARSSLFDRVCPRTPEHYDRKFEIGPGSLARTFTHVLISEWYYVERLMRRDVPPYPQWPIRDEDRPAFAALESAWREQDARTREAIAAMCAPCPRTSSRS
;
A
#
# COMPACT_ATOMS: atom_id res chain seq x y z
N MET A 1 -13.38 15.05 6.89
CA MET A 1 -12.08 14.42 7.21
C MET A 1 -11.26 14.52 5.95
N GLU A 2 -10.10 15.17 6.01
CA GLU A 2 -9.23 15.33 4.84
C GLU A 2 -8.54 13.99 4.53
N PRO A 3 -8.68 13.43 3.32
CA PRO A 3 -8.10 12.13 2.97
C PRO A 3 -6.58 12.05 3.21
N ALA A 4 -5.86 13.15 2.97
CA ALA A 4 -4.42 13.24 3.22
C ALA A 4 -4.07 13.02 4.71
N HIS A 5 -4.83 13.62 5.63
CA HIS A 5 -4.60 13.44 7.07
C HIS A 5 -4.87 12.01 7.52
N LEU A 6 -5.89 11.36 6.97
CA LEU A 6 -6.16 9.95 7.27
C LEU A 6 -5.01 9.07 6.77
N TYR A 7 -4.48 9.37 5.58
CA TYR A 7 -3.34 8.63 5.04
C TYR A 7 -2.07 8.83 5.87
N ASP A 8 -1.78 10.05 6.33
CA ASP A 8 -0.65 10.33 7.21
C ASP A 8 -0.73 9.53 8.52
N TYR A 9 -1.92 9.39 9.08
CA TYR A 9 -2.15 8.53 10.24
C TYR A 9 -1.81 7.07 9.93
N LEU A 10 -2.28 6.55 8.78
CA LEU A 10 -2.00 5.17 8.37
C LEU A 10 -0.50 4.94 8.11
N ALA A 11 0.17 5.86 7.44
CA ALA A 11 1.61 5.79 7.18
C ALA A 11 2.43 5.77 8.49
N ARG A 12 2.06 6.62 9.46
CA ARG A 12 2.68 6.63 10.80
C ARG A 12 2.43 5.33 11.57
N ALA A 13 1.20 4.82 11.53
CA ALA A 13 0.86 3.55 12.16
C ALA A 13 1.66 2.39 11.57
N ARG A 14 1.79 2.34 10.24
CA ARG A 14 2.62 1.35 9.52
C ARG A 14 4.09 1.45 9.91
N SER A 15 4.67 2.65 9.96
CA SER A 15 6.07 2.86 10.39
C SER A 15 6.30 2.32 11.81
N SER A 16 5.42 2.65 12.75
CA SER A 16 5.51 2.15 14.14
C SER A 16 5.42 0.63 14.22
N LEU A 17 4.64 -0.01 13.34
CA LEU A 17 4.60 -1.47 13.24
C LEU A 17 5.90 -2.02 12.68
N PHE A 18 6.47 -1.41 11.64
CA PHE A 18 7.74 -1.84 11.06
C PHE A 18 8.87 -1.74 12.07
N ASP A 19 8.96 -0.64 12.83
CA ASP A 19 9.98 -0.48 13.88
C ASP A 19 9.86 -1.57 14.98
N ARG A 20 8.65 -2.04 15.27
CA ARG A 20 8.41 -3.11 16.27
C ARG A 20 8.67 -4.52 15.72
N VAL A 21 8.58 -4.69 14.40
CA VAL A 21 8.80 -5.97 13.70
C VAL A 21 10.27 -6.13 13.30
N CYS A 22 10.95 -5.06 12.88
CA CYS A 22 12.34 -5.03 12.45
C CYS A 22 13.37 -5.65 13.42
N PRO A 23 13.23 -5.57 14.76
CA PRO A 23 14.16 -6.23 15.68
C PRO A 23 13.87 -7.73 15.84
N ARG A 24 12.84 -8.28 15.18
CA ARG A 24 12.46 -9.70 15.29
C ARG A 24 12.88 -10.40 14.01
N THR A 25 13.76 -11.38 14.17
CA THR A 25 14.42 -12.17 13.12
C THR A 25 13.46 -12.68 12.01
N PRO A 26 13.95 -13.06 10.80
CA PRO A 26 13.11 -13.56 9.71
C PRO A 26 12.08 -14.63 10.13
N GLU A 27 12.42 -15.47 11.11
CA GLU A 27 11.55 -16.50 11.65
C GLU A 27 10.28 -15.93 12.31
N HIS A 28 10.36 -14.75 12.92
CA HIS A 28 9.21 -14.07 13.52
C HIS A 28 8.31 -13.42 12.48
N TYR A 29 8.90 -12.89 11.40
CA TYR A 29 8.16 -12.29 10.29
C TYR A 29 7.29 -13.34 9.56
N ASP A 30 7.80 -14.56 9.42
CA ASP A 30 7.09 -15.69 8.80
C ASP A 30 6.32 -16.60 9.77
N ARG A 31 6.35 -16.29 11.07
CA ARG A 31 5.64 -17.05 12.09
C ARG A 31 4.17 -17.23 11.72
N LYS A 32 3.68 -18.45 11.87
CA LYS A 32 2.28 -18.79 11.61
C LYS A 32 1.36 -18.40 12.75
N PHE A 33 0.20 -17.90 12.40
CA PHE A 33 -0.91 -17.60 13.31
C PHE A 33 -2.19 -18.24 12.76
N GLU A 34 -3.11 -18.63 13.65
CA GLU A 34 -4.41 -19.21 13.28
C GLU A 34 -5.49 -18.14 13.07
N ILE A 35 -5.08 -16.97 12.57
CA ILE A 35 -5.98 -15.83 12.30
C ILE A 35 -5.55 -15.09 11.05
N GLY A 36 -6.51 -14.47 10.38
CA GLY A 36 -6.27 -13.61 9.23
C GLY A 36 -5.46 -14.32 8.13
N PRO A 37 -4.52 -13.61 7.45
CA PRO A 37 -3.66 -14.19 6.43
C PRO A 37 -2.61 -15.20 6.94
N GLY A 38 -2.56 -15.44 8.26
CA GLY A 38 -1.77 -16.51 8.87
C GLY A 38 -0.28 -16.23 9.07
N SER A 39 0.21 -15.03 8.76
CA SER A 39 1.56 -14.54 9.11
C SER A 39 1.65 -13.02 9.00
N LEU A 40 2.64 -12.40 9.64
CA LEU A 40 2.92 -10.97 9.45
C LEU A 40 3.34 -10.68 8.01
N ALA A 41 4.22 -11.52 7.45
CA ALA A 41 4.66 -11.41 6.07
C ALA A 41 3.51 -11.35 5.07
N ARG A 42 2.56 -12.29 5.18
CA ARG A 42 1.39 -12.33 4.29
C ARG A 42 0.44 -11.16 4.56
N THR A 43 0.29 -10.74 5.82
CA THR A 43 -0.57 -9.59 6.15
C THR A 43 -0.03 -8.29 5.54
N PHE A 44 1.26 -7.98 5.72
CA PHE A 44 1.82 -6.75 5.17
C PHE A 44 1.89 -6.76 3.64
N THR A 45 2.17 -7.92 3.04
CA THR A 45 2.12 -8.11 1.59
C THR A 45 0.71 -7.84 1.06
N HIS A 46 -0.32 -8.43 1.70
CA HIS A 46 -1.72 -8.24 1.32
C HIS A 46 -2.18 -6.79 1.43
N VAL A 47 -1.77 -6.06 2.48
CA VAL A 47 -2.10 -4.63 2.63
C VAL A 47 -1.42 -3.80 1.54
N LEU A 48 -0.16 -4.09 1.19
CA LEU A 48 0.54 -3.41 0.10
C LEU A 48 -0.13 -3.67 -1.25
N ILE A 49 -0.49 -4.93 -1.53
CA ILE A 49 -1.25 -5.31 -2.72
C ILE A 49 -2.55 -4.52 -2.81
N SER A 50 -3.29 -4.45 -1.71
CA SER A 50 -4.58 -3.76 -1.65
C SER A 50 -4.41 -2.26 -1.91
N GLU A 51 -3.43 -1.62 -1.27
CA GLU A 51 -3.15 -0.20 -1.47
C GLU A 51 -2.77 0.10 -2.92
N TRP A 52 -1.87 -0.69 -3.50
CA TRP A 52 -1.51 -0.58 -4.92
C TRP A 52 -2.73 -0.74 -5.83
N TYR A 53 -3.51 -1.81 -5.64
CA TYR A 53 -4.67 -2.12 -6.47
C TYR A 53 -5.72 -1.00 -6.45
N TYR A 54 -6.02 -0.47 -5.26
CA TYR A 54 -7.00 0.60 -5.13
C TYR A 54 -6.49 1.92 -5.68
N VAL A 55 -5.19 2.23 -5.56
CA VAL A 55 -4.59 3.41 -6.22
C VAL A 55 -4.73 3.30 -7.73
N GLU A 56 -4.39 2.17 -8.35
CA GLU A 56 -4.55 1.99 -9.79
C GLU A 56 -6.01 2.18 -10.24
N ARG A 57 -6.95 1.62 -9.47
CA ARG A 57 -8.39 1.77 -9.72
C ARG A 57 -8.88 3.20 -9.56
N LEU A 58 -8.47 3.91 -8.51
CA LEU A 58 -8.86 5.30 -8.25
C LEU A 58 -8.35 6.21 -9.38
N MET A 59 -7.16 5.92 -9.89
CA MET A 59 -6.56 6.64 -11.01
C MET A 59 -7.06 6.16 -12.38
N ARG A 60 -8.04 5.23 -12.42
CA ARG A 60 -8.63 4.64 -13.64
C ARG A 60 -7.59 4.04 -14.59
N ARG A 61 -6.51 3.50 -14.04
CA ARG A 61 -5.49 2.77 -14.81
C ARG A 61 -5.95 1.33 -15.03
N ASP A 62 -5.44 0.73 -16.09
CA ASP A 62 -5.68 -0.69 -16.34
C ASP A 62 -4.95 -1.52 -15.29
N VAL A 63 -5.66 -2.47 -14.68
CA VAL A 63 -5.07 -3.38 -13.71
C VAL A 63 -4.93 -4.73 -14.41
N PRO A 64 -3.70 -5.24 -14.61
CA PRO A 64 -3.51 -6.48 -15.32
C PRO A 64 -4.10 -7.67 -14.53
N PRO A 65 -4.21 -8.86 -15.13
CA PRO A 65 -4.58 -10.06 -14.39
C PRO A 65 -3.61 -10.35 -13.23
N TYR A 66 -4.12 -10.93 -12.14
CA TYR A 66 -3.36 -11.19 -10.89
C TYR A 66 -1.97 -11.81 -11.08
N PRO A 67 -1.74 -12.80 -11.96
CA PRO A 67 -0.41 -13.37 -12.18
C PRO A 67 0.64 -12.37 -12.65
N GLN A 68 0.23 -11.22 -13.20
CA GLN A 68 1.11 -10.16 -13.72
C GLN A 68 1.29 -9.01 -12.72
N TRP A 69 0.74 -9.12 -11.51
CA TRP A 69 0.85 -8.05 -10.52
C TRP A 69 2.29 -7.90 -10.01
N PRO A 70 2.73 -6.67 -9.69
CA PRO A 70 4.09 -6.40 -9.22
C PRO A 70 4.37 -6.99 -7.84
N ILE A 71 3.32 -7.29 -7.07
CA ILE A 71 3.40 -7.95 -5.76
C ILE A 71 2.22 -8.92 -5.62
N ARG A 72 2.48 -10.11 -5.05
CA ARG A 72 1.50 -11.20 -4.94
C ARG A 72 1.62 -11.88 -3.58
N ASP A 73 0.52 -12.42 -3.07
CA ASP A 73 0.45 -13.08 -1.76
C ASP A 73 1.28 -14.37 -1.71
N GLU A 74 1.48 -15.04 -2.85
CA GLU A 74 2.27 -16.28 -2.96
C GLU A 74 3.78 -15.99 -2.98
N ASP A 75 4.17 -14.81 -3.47
CA ASP A 75 5.55 -14.40 -3.71
C ASP A 75 5.91 -13.24 -2.76
N ARG A 76 6.00 -13.59 -1.48
CA ARG A 76 6.12 -12.60 -0.39
C ARG A 76 7.55 -12.10 -0.30
N PRO A 77 7.78 -10.78 -0.43
CA PRO A 77 9.12 -10.23 -0.29
C PRO A 77 9.63 -10.38 1.14
N ALA A 78 10.96 -10.50 1.27
CA ALA A 78 11.64 -10.35 2.54
C ALA A 78 11.34 -8.97 3.15
N PHE A 79 11.40 -8.85 4.48
CA PHE A 79 10.99 -7.63 5.19
C PHE A 79 11.64 -6.35 4.63
N ALA A 80 12.94 -6.35 4.33
CA ALA A 80 13.64 -5.18 3.79
C ALA A 80 13.17 -4.79 2.37
N ALA A 81 12.84 -5.77 1.53
CA ALA A 81 12.31 -5.54 0.20
C ALA A 81 10.86 -5.04 0.27
N LEU A 82 10.05 -5.61 1.19
CA LEU A 82 8.70 -5.15 1.48
C LEU A 82 8.70 -3.68 1.94
N GLU A 83 9.61 -3.32 2.84
CA GLU A 83 9.73 -1.95 3.33
C GLU A 83 10.05 -0.96 2.21
N SER A 84 10.95 -1.35 1.30
CA SER A 84 11.30 -0.52 0.14
C SER A 84 10.11 -0.34 -0.80
N ALA A 85 9.40 -1.43 -1.12
CA ALA A 85 8.19 -1.38 -1.94
C ALA A 85 7.09 -0.50 -1.30
N TRP A 86 6.98 -0.52 0.04
CA TRP A 86 6.08 0.36 0.77
C TRP A 86 6.44 1.84 0.66
N ARG A 87 7.73 2.21 0.68
CA ARG A 87 8.16 3.60 0.49
C ARG A 87 7.80 4.11 -0.91
N GLU A 88 7.97 3.28 -1.92
CA GLU A 88 7.57 3.61 -3.30
C GLU A 88 6.05 3.77 -3.42
N GLN A 89 5.29 2.85 -2.82
CA GLN A 89 3.83 2.94 -2.81
C GLN A 89 3.33 4.16 -2.04
N ASP A 90 3.99 4.58 -0.95
CA ASP A 90 3.61 5.76 -0.17
C ASP A 90 3.59 7.03 -1.02
N ALA A 91 4.63 7.23 -1.84
CA ALA A 91 4.69 8.33 -2.78
C ALA A 91 3.53 8.29 -3.79
N ARG A 92 3.26 7.12 -4.38
CA ARG A 92 2.17 6.92 -5.35
C ARG A 92 0.79 7.17 -4.75
N THR A 93 0.56 6.72 -3.52
CA THR A 93 -0.72 6.91 -2.84
C THR A 93 -0.95 8.38 -2.51
N ARG A 94 0.09 9.10 -2.08
CA ARG A 94 0.00 10.55 -1.84
C ARG A 94 -0.33 11.32 -3.12
N GLU A 95 0.31 10.98 -4.22
CA GLU A 95 0.01 11.55 -5.54
C GLU A 95 -1.45 11.31 -5.95
N ALA A 96 -1.94 10.07 -5.77
CA ALA A 96 -3.32 9.72 -6.09
C ALA A 96 -4.34 10.48 -5.24
N ILE A 97 -4.10 10.60 -3.93
CA ILE A 97 -4.94 11.38 -3.01
C ILE A 97 -4.96 12.86 -3.43
N ALA A 98 -3.79 13.44 -3.72
CA ALA A 98 -3.69 14.82 -4.16
C ALA A 98 -4.44 15.07 -5.48
N ALA A 99 -4.34 14.14 -6.44
CA ALA A 99 -5.04 14.24 -7.72
C ALA A 99 -6.57 14.17 -7.56
N MET A 100 -7.08 13.39 -6.61
CA MET A 100 -8.51 13.33 -6.31
C MET A 100 -9.05 14.61 -5.64
N CYS A 101 -8.22 15.25 -4.82
CA CYS A 101 -8.58 16.49 -4.12
C CYS A 101 -8.35 17.74 -4.97
N ALA A 102 -7.64 17.63 -6.11
CA ALA A 102 -7.42 18.74 -7.01
C ALA A 102 -8.76 19.23 -7.58
N PRO A 103 -9.03 20.54 -7.57
CA PRO A 103 -10.23 21.09 -8.19
C PRO A 103 -10.26 20.73 -9.67
N CYS A 104 -11.37 20.15 -10.13
CA CYS A 104 -11.60 19.86 -11.54
C CYS A 104 -11.36 21.15 -12.34
N PRO A 105 -10.48 21.15 -13.37
CA PRO A 105 -10.31 22.33 -14.20
C PRO A 105 -11.67 22.67 -14.79
N ARG A 106 -12.23 23.83 -14.41
CA ARG A 106 -13.48 24.31 -14.98
C ARG A 106 -13.26 24.40 -16.49
N THR A 107 -13.93 23.54 -17.24
CA THR A 107 -14.03 23.69 -18.69
C THR A 107 -14.75 25.01 -18.92
N SER A 108 -13.99 26.06 -19.20
CA SER A 108 -14.54 27.29 -19.74
C SER A 108 -15.03 26.97 -21.15
N SER A 109 -16.29 26.54 -21.27
CA SER A 109 -17.00 26.62 -22.54
C SER A 109 -17.13 28.11 -22.86
N ARG A 110 -16.21 28.62 -23.68
CA ARG A 110 -16.41 29.90 -24.35
C ARG A 110 -17.55 29.71 -25.35
N SER A 111 -18.51 30.63 -25.20
CA SER A 111 -19.57 31.13 -26.08
C SER A 111 -19.74 30.50 -27.46
#